data_AF-A0A562VGL8-F1
#
_entry.id   AF-A0A562VGL8-F1
#
_cell.length_a   1.000
_cell.length_b   1.000
_cell.length_c   1.000
_cell.angle_alpha   90.00
_cell.angle_beta   90.00
_cell.angle_gamma   90.00
#
_symmetry.space_group_name_H-M   'P 1'
#
loop_
_entity.id
_entity.type
_entity.pdbx_description
1 polymer ?
#
loop_
_entity_poly.entity_id
_entity_poly.type
_entity_poly.pdbx_seq_one_letter_code
_entity_poly.pdbx_strand_id
1 'polypeptide(L)'
;MTVTVSLKISAAAAGLLQPTADRQDKLRAARGEFLLTPADQATVLLYLCHDRDSDLQRTALQTVGALTPEQLAIMFAEEDLHPRVVDLLARRCELTEDLVALLLNHPRLAPATGEFLGERYPAWTVAEDSPAEVANGEGTGDASEDSDAEEPVEEDEEYQSKYQQAQAMGTGDKIKMALTGDKEWRSIFLKDANKLVSSAVIKNPRMTDAEVLTVCKSTVQNDEIIRLICANKEWVKNYQIRKALVENHKTPLPAALRFLSTLGEKDLAFLAKSKNISSVIATQARRLLLNKKT
;
A
#
# COMPACT_ATOMS: atom_id res chain seq x y z
N MET A 1 12.78 5.47 0.69
CA MET A 1 14.25 5.32 0.77
C MET A 1 14.55 3.86 0.48
N THR A 2 15.36 3.54 -0.53
CA THR A 2 15.72 2.16 -0.85
C THR A 2 16.78 1.69 0.15
N VAL A 3 16.40 0.80 1.08
CA VAL A 3 17.33 0.17 2.02
C VAL A 3 18.21 -0.78 1.22
N THR A 4 19.50 -0.45 1.08
CA THR A 4 20.51 -1.32 0.49
C THR A 4 20.86 -2.42 1.48
N VAL A 5 20.67 -3.68 1.09
CA VAL A 5 20.99 -4.86 1.91
C VAL A 5 22.21 -5.56 1.31
N SER A 6 23.25 -5.73 2.12
CA SER A 6 24.45 -6.50 1.75
C SER A 6 24.28 -7.96 2.15
N LEU A 7 24.34 -8.86 1.17
CA LEU A 7 24.20 -10.31 1.38
C LEU A 7 25.56 -10.97 1.10
N LYS A 8 26.01 -11.84 2.01
CA LYS A 8 27.15 -12.72 1.75
C LYS A 8 26.66 -13.88 0.90
N ILE A 9 27.20 -14.02 -0.30
CA ILE A 9 26.84 -15.07 -1.25
C ILE A 9 28.11 -15.65 -1.87
N SER A 10 28.06 -16.91 -2.30
CA SER A 10 29.18 -17.52 -3.02
C SER A 10 29.42 -16.84 -4.37
N ALA A 11 30.62 -17.04 -4.93
CA ALA A 11 30.97 -16.51 -6.25
C ALA A 11 30.03 -17.01 -7.37
N ALA A 12 29.51 -18.23 -7.24
CA ALA A 12 28.55 -18.80 -8.20
C ALA A 12 27.19 -18.08 -8.14
N ALA A 13 26.67 -17.83 -6.93
CA ALA A 13 25.45 -17.06 -6.73
C ALA A 13 25.63 -15.59 -7.17
N ALA A 14 26.77 -14.97 -6.83
CA ALA A 14 27.08 -13.61 -7.26
C ALA A 14 27.09 -13.47 -8.78
N GLY A 15 27.62 -14.47 -9.49
CA GLY A 15 27.61 -14.52 -10.96
C GLY A 15 26.20 -14.44 -11.54
N LEU A 16 25.23 -15.14 -10.94
CA LEU A 16 23.82 -15.15 -11.39
C LEU A 16 23.08 -13.84 -11.11
N LEU A 17 23.45 -13.12 -10.05
CA LEU A 17 22.81 -11.86 -9.67
C LEU A 17 23.31 -10.65 -10.47
N GLN A 18 24.37 -10.81 -11.27
CA GLN A 18 24.88 -9.71 -12.08
C GLN A 18 23.86 -9.28 -13.16
N PRO A 19 23.78 -7.97 -13.49
CA PRO A 19 22.94 -7.50 -14.59
C PRO A 19 23.30 -8.11 -15.94
N THR A 20 24.56 -8.52 -16.10
CA THR A 20 25.15 -9.12 -17.31
C THR A 20 24.95 -10.63 -17.42
N ALA A 21 24.41 -11.29 -16.39
CA ALA A 21 24.22 -12.73 -16.40
C ALA A 21 23.14 -13.16 -17.38
N ASP A 22 23.33 -14.32 -18.02
CA ASP A 22 22.43 -14.80 -19.04
C ASP A 22 21.02 -15.06 -18.49
N ARG A 23 20.01 -14.71 -19.28
CA ARG A 23 18.61 -14.83 -18.87
C ARG A 23 18.22 -16.29 -18.67
N GLN A 24 18.75 -17.21 -19.47
CA GLN A 24 18.44 -18.63 -19.30
C GLN A 24 18.99 -19.18 -17.99
N ASP A 25 20.20 -18.76 -17.60
CA ASP A 25 20.80 -19.17 -16.33
C ASP A 25 20.03 -18.61 -15.12
N LYS A 26 19.54 -17.35 -15.20
CA LYS A 26 18.64 -16.79 -14.18
C LYS A 26 17.32 -17.55 -14.10
N LEU A 27 16.75 -17.96 -15.23
CA LEU A 27 15.51 -18.76 -15.25
C LEU A 27 15.73 -20.15 -14.63
N ARG A 28 16.86 -20.80 -14.93
CA ARG A 28 17.22 -22.09 -14.32
C ARG A 28 17.41 -21.95 -12.81
N ALA A 29 18.07 -20.89 -12.38
CA ALA A 29 18.21 -20.56 -10.95
C ALA A 29 16.85 -20.26 -10.30
N ALA A 30 15.95 -19.53 -10.97
CA ALA A 30 14.60 -19.25 -10.50
C ALA A 30 13.76 -20.53 -10.29
N ARG A 31 14.02 -21.57 -11.09
CA ARG A 31 13.37 -22.90 -10.98
C ARG A 31 13.99 -23.82 -9.93
N GLY A 32 15.09 -23.40 -9.28
CA GLY A 32 15.85 -24.27 -8.38
C GLY A 32 16.68 -25.35 -9.09
N GLU A 33 16.90 -25.22 -10.41
CA GLU A 33 17.65 -26.19 -11.22
C GLU A 33 19.16 -25.91 -11.26
N PHE A 34 19.63 -24.93 -10.47
CA PHE A 34 21.04 -24.55 -10.41
C PHE A 34 21.69 -25.14 -9.16
N LEU A 35 22.88 -25.72 -9.32
CA LEU A 35 23.64 -26.32 -8.22
C LEU A 35 24.24 -25.22 -7.35
N LEU A 36 23.51 -24.80 -6.32
CA LEU A 36 23.94 -23.85 -5.31
C LEU A 36 23.92 -24.50 -3.93
N THR A 37 24.59 -23.86 -2.97
CA THR A 37 24.37 -24.20 -1.56
C THR A 37 22.94 -23.82 -1.17
N PRO A 38 22.33 -24.47 -0.16
CA PRO A 38 20.97 -24.14 0.28
C PRO A 38 20.81 -22.66 0.63
N ALA A 39 21.80 -22.08 1.31
CA ALA A 39 21.82 -20.65 1.65
C ALA A 39 21.92 -19.73 0.42
N ASP A 40 22.75 -20.08 -0.57
CA ASP A 40 22.85 -19.33 -1.81
C ASP A 40 21.57 -19.44 -2.65
N GLN A 41 20.97 -20.64 -2.72
CA GLN A 41 19.72 -20.88 -3.42
C GLN A 41 18.59 -20.02 -2.82
N ALA A 42 18.47 -20.01 -1.49
CA ALA A 42 17.53 -19.17 -0.76
C ALA A 42 17.70 -17.69 -1.10
N THR A 43 18.97 -17.24 -1.15
CA THR A 43 19.33 -15.85 -1.40
C THR A 43 19.04 -15.43 -2.84
N VAL A 44 19.34 -16.30 -3.80
CA VAL A 44 19.04 -16.08 -5.23
C VAL A 44 17.54 -16.03 -5.46
N LEU A 45 16.76 -16.92 -4.83
CA LEU A 45 15.30 -16.88 -4.91
C LEU A 45 14.73 -15.59 -4.31
N LEU A 46 15.23 -15.12 -3.16
CA LEU A 46 14.83 -13.83 -2.59
C LEU A 46 15.07 -12.66 -3.56
N TYR A 47 16.25 -12.64 -4.20
CA TYR A 47 16.59 -11.60 -5.15
C TYR A 47 15.66 -11.64 -6.37
N LEU A 48 15.46 -12.83 -6.95
CA LEU A 48 14.63 -13.01 -8.14
C LEU A 48 13.15 -12.71 -7.86
N CYS A 49 12.65 -12.93 -6.64
CA CYS A 49 11.31 -12.50 -6.22
C CYS A 49 11.10 -10.97 -6.27
N HIS A 50 12.17 -10.19 -6.32
CA HIS A 50 12.14 -8.72 -6.41
C HIS A 50 12.75 -8.19 -7.71
N ASP A 51 13.01 -9.06 -8.69
CA ASP A 51 13.55 -8.68 -9.99
C ASP A 51 12.52 -7.86 -10.80
N ARG A 52 12.99 -7.10 -11.78
CA ARG A 52 12.16 -6.30 -12.69
C ARG A 52 11.54 -7.14 -13.80
N ASP A 53 12.13 -8.28 -14.13
CA ASP A 53 11.55 -9.23 -15.11
C ASP A 53 10.42 -10.01 -14.44
N SER A 54 9.19 -9.75 -14.89
CA SER A 54 7.97 -10.38 -14.37
C SER A 54 7.96 -11.89 -14.53
N ASP A 55 8.63 -12.44 -15.55
CA ASP A 55 8.70 -13.89 -15.78
C ASP A 55 9.61 -14.54 -14.74
N LEU A 56 10.78 -13.93 -14.49
CA LEU A 56 11.73 -14.39 -13.47
C LEU A 56 11.12 -14.31 -12.08
N GLN A 57 10.48 -13.18 -11.77
CA GLN A 57 9.79 -12.97 -10.49
C GLN A 57 8.70 -14.02 -10.26
N ARG A 58 7.82 -14.24 -11.25
CA ARG A 58 6.75 -15.22 -11.15
C ARG A 58 7.30 -16.64 -10.95
N THR A 59 8.35 -16.99 -11.69
CA THR A 59 8.98 -18.30 -11.60
C THR A 59 9.61 -18.52 -10.22
N ALA A 60 10.36 -17.54 -9.71
CA ALA A 60 10.98 -17.62 -8.40
C ALA A 60 9.94 -17.75 -7.28
N LEU A 61 8.84 -16.99 -7.34
CA LEU A 61 7.75 -17.09 -6.38
C LEU A 61 7.07 -18.47 -6.41
N GLN A 62 6.87 -19.02 -7.60
CA GLN A 62 6.30 -20.36 -7.76
C GLN A 62 7.22 -21.43 -7.16
N THR A 63 8.54 -21.31 -7.37
CA THR A 63 9.53 -22.23 -6.78
C THR A 63 9.55 -22.12 -5.26
N VAL A 64 9.55 -20.91 -4.70
CA VAL A 64 9.50 -20.71 -3.24
C VAL A 64 8.27 -21.37 -2.62
N GLY A 65 7.10 -21.19 -3.23
CA GLY A 65 5.86 -21.83 -2.76
C GLY A 65 5.81 -23.35 -2.97
N ALA A 66 6.70 -23.91 -3.80
CA ALA A 66 6.80 -25.34 -4.08
C ALA A 66 7.95 -26.03 -3.32
N LEU A 67 8.66 -25.31 -2.45
CA LEU A 67 9.73 -25.90 -1.62
C LEU A 67 9.14 -26.93 -0.66
N THR A 68 9.77 -28.10 -0.60
CA THR A 68 9.33 -29.16 0.32
C THR A 68 9.81 -28.87 1.74
N PRO A 69 9.14 -29.42 2.78
CA PRO A 69 9.59 -29.27 4.16
C PRO A 69 11.03 -29.73 4.39
N GLU A 70 11.48 -30.77 3.68
CA GLU A 70 12.86 -31.27 3.73
C GLU A 70 13.87 -30.22 3.21
N GLN A 71 13.54 -29.56 2.10
CA GLN A 71 14.38 -28.49 1.54
C GLN A 71 14.44 -27.29 2.49
N LEU A 72 13.32 -26.93 3.10
CA LEU A 72 13.26 -25.84 4.09
C LEU A 72 14.06 -26.16 5.34
N ALA A 73 14.01 -27.40 5.85
CA ALA A 73 14.81 -27.83 6.99
C ALA A 73 16.30 -27.68 6.71
N ILE A 74 16.75 -28.10 5.51
CA ILE A 74 18.15 -27.96 5.09
C ILE A 74 18.55 -26.48 4.99
N MET A 75 17.67 -25.62 4.48
CA MET A 75 17.94 -24.18 4.35
C MET A 75 17.97 -23.47 5.71
N PHE A 76 17.08 -23.82 6.64
CA PHE A 76 17.03 -23.23 7.99
C PHE A 76 18.09 -23.79 8.94
N ALA A 77 18.69 -24.93 8.64
CA ALA A 77 19.85 -25.44 9.39
C ALA A 77 21.11 -24.57 9.19
N GLU A 78 21.16 -23.73 8.15
CA GLU A 78 22.30 -22.86 7.85
C GLU A 78 22.29 -21.59 8.72
N GLU A 79 23.13 -21.54 9.76
CA GLU A 79 23.21 -20.42 10.71
C GLU A 79 23.53 -19.05 10.06
N ASP A 80 24.14 -19.07 8.87
CA ASP A 80 24.53 -17.88 8.12
C ASP A 80 23.42 -17.30 7.23
N LEU A 81 22.21 -17.88 7.26
CA LEU A 81 21.09 -17.39 6.47
C LEU A 81 20.69 -15.95 6.86
N HIS A 82 20.59 -15.07 5.88
CA HIS A 82 20.30 -13.65 6.15
C HIS A 82 18.86 -13.47 6.68
N PRO A 83 18.62 -12.57 7.66
CA PRO A 83 17.29 -12.40 8.29
C PRO A 83 16.14 -12.16 7.30
N ARG A 84 16.39 -11.39 6.21
CA ARG A 84 15.38 -11.17 5.15
C ARG A 84 15.06 -12.42 4.31
N VAL A 85 15.99 -13.36 4.20
CA VAL A 85 15.76 -14.63 3.50
C VAL A 85 14.92 -15.53 4.39
N VAL A 86 15.26 -15.61 5.68
CA VAL A 86 14.46 -16.30 6.71
C VAL A 86 13.03 -15.76 6.72
N ASP A 87 12.86 -14.43 6.77
CA ASP A 87 11.55 -13.76 6.75
C ASP A 87 10.72 -14.09 5.50
N LEU A 88 11.36 -14.08 4.32
CA LEU A 88 10.66 -14.43 3.08
C LEU A 88 10.17 -15.88 3.09
N LEU A 89 11.03 -16.82 3.46
CA LEU A 89 10.68 -18.25 3.50
C LEU A 89 9.60 -18.51 4.54
N ALA A 90 9.71 -17.91 5.73
CA ALA A 90 8.71 -18.03 6.79
C ALA A 90 7.32 -17.54 6.35
N ARG A 91 7.26 -16.45 5.58
CA ARG A 91 6.00 -15.85 5.10
C ARG A 91 5.38 -16.56 3.91
N ARG A 92 6.18 -17.21 3.08
CA ARG A 92 5.76 -17.74 1.77
C ARG A 92 5.59 -19.25 1.74
N CYS A 93 6.27 -19.97 2.61
CA CYS A 93 6.22 -21.42 2.66
C CYS A 93 5.24 -21.89 3.74
N GLU A 94 4.61 -23.03 3.50
CA GLU A 94 3.90 -23.74 4.55
C GLU A 94 4.95 -24.39 5.48
N LEU A 95 4.87 -24.07 6.77
CA LEU A 95 5.79 -24.56 7.77
C LEU A 95 5.12 -25.65 8.60
N THR A 96 5.84 -26.74 8.84
CA THR A 96 5.46 -27.77 9.81
C THR A 96 5.91 -27.35 11.20
N GLU A 97 5.36 -27.99 12.23
CA GLU A 97 5.70 -27.75 13.64
C GLU A 97 7.23 -27.79 13.88
N ASP A 98 7.90 -28.82 13.36
CA ASP A 98 9.37 -28.97 13.46
C ASP A 98 10.13 -27.79 12.83
N LEU A 99 9.65 -27.26 11.71
CA LEU A 99 10.28 -26.13 11.02
C LEU A 99 10.06 -24.81 11.77
N VAL A 100 8.89 -24.64 12.39
CA VAL A 100 8.62 -23.46 13.24
C VAL A 100 9.53 -23.49 14.46
N ALA A 101 9.68 -24.63 15.13
CA ALA A 101 10.60 -24.78 16.25
C ALA A 101 12.05 -24.53 15.83
N LEU A 102 12.48 -25.01 14.66
CA LEU A 102 13.81 -24.76 14.11
C LEU A 102 14.03 -23.27 13.83
N LEU A 103 13.04 -22.58 13.29
CA LEU A 103 13.09 -21.15 12.98
C LEU A 103 13.12 -20.26 14.24
N LEU A 104 12.32 -20.58 15.26
CA LEU A 104 12.30 -19.84 16.52
C LEU A 104 13.66 -19.88 17.23
N ASN A 105 14.40 -20.97 17.07
CA ASN A 105 15.75 -21.13 17.61
C ASN A 105 16.86 -20.61 16.68
N HIS A 106 16.51 -20.05 15.52
CA HIS A 106 17.50 -19.62 14.53
C HIS A 106 18.23 -18.34 14.98
N PRO A 107 19.59 -18.31 14.97
CA PRO A 107 20.37 -17.19 15.53
C PRO A 107 20.18 -15.84 14.80
N ARG A 108 19.63 -15.87 13.58
CA ARG A 108 19.36 -14.68 12.75
C ARG A 108 17.88 -14.41 12.51
N LEU A 109 16.99 -14.94 13.35
CA LEU A 109 15.57 -14.61 13.29
C LEU A 109 15.35 -13.13 13.62
N ALA A 110 14.67 -12.40 12.74
CA ALA A 110 14.25 -11.04 13.04
C ALA A 110 13.05 -11.07 14.01
N PRO A 111 12.94 -10.12 14.95
CA PRO A 111 11.84 -10.10 15.92
C PRO A 111 10.47 -10.09 15.22
N ALA A 112 10.33 -9.29 14.15
CA ALA A 112 9.11 -9.24 13.33
C ALA A 112 8.77 -10.56 12.62
N THR A 113 9.75 -11.45 12.39
CA THR A 113 9.51 -12.79 11.84
C THR A 113 9.09 -13.75 12.94
N GLY A 114 9.64 -13.63 14.15
CA GLY A 114 9.20 -14.40 15.32
C GLY A 114 7.77 -14.08 15.73
N GLU A 115 7.41 -12.79 15.76
CA GLU A 115 6.02 -12.33 15.98
C GLU A 115 5.08 -12.93 14.93
N PHE A 116 5.44 -12.82 13.65
CA PHE A 116 4.67 -13.43 12.55
C PHE A 116 4.50 -14.95 12.68
N LEU A 117 5.53 -15.68 13.14
CA LEU A 117 5.41 -17.11 13.40
C LEU A 117 4.47 -17.38 14.59
N GLY A 118 4.53 -16.54 15.62
CA GLY A 118 3.63 -16.53 16.78
C GLY A 118 2.16 -16.37 16.39
N GLU A 119 1.86 -15.38 15.56
CA GLU A 119 0.52 -15.08 15.05
C GLU A 119 0.00 -16.19 14.13
N ARG A 120 0.86 -16.70 13.24
CA ARG A 120 0.45 -17.70 12.25
C ARG A 120 0.33 -19.11 12.81
N TYR A 121 1.13 -19.43 13.83
CA TYR A 121 1.19 -20.76 14.44
C TYR A 121 1.15 -20.67 15.98
N PRO A 122 0.09 -20.09 16.58
CA PRO A 122 0.02 -19.84 18.02
C PRO A 122 0.05 -21.12 18.86
N ALA A 123 -0.30 -22.27 18.27
CA ALA A 123 -0.24 -23.57 18.92
C ALA A 123 1.19 -24.13 19.06
N TRP A 124 2.17 -23.62 18.29
CA TRP A 124 3.52 -24.18 18.18
C TRP A 124 4.62 -23.24 18.67
N THR A 125 4.28 -21.98 18.99
CA THR A 125 5.23 -20.93 19.41
C THR A 125 5.30 -20.74 20.92
N VAL A 126 4.44 -21.43 21.67
CA VAL A 126 4.52 -21.54 23.13
C VAL A 126 5.67 -22.51 23.46
N ALA A 127 6.90 -22.02 23.34
CA ALA A 127 8.07 -22.77 23.79
C ALA A 127 8.03 -22.84 25.32
N GLU A 128 7.74 -24.02 25.85
CA GLU A 128 8.10 -24.42 27.20
C GLU A 128 9.60 -24.22 27.41
N ASP A 129 9.95 -23.26 28.26
CA ASP A 129 11.11 -23.31 29.15
C ASP A 129 10.79 -22.32 30.28
N SER A 130 10.66 -22.69 31.56
CA SER A 130 11.53 -23.56 32.34
C SER A 130 10.89 -23.87 33.73
N PRO A 131 11.61 -24.46 34.70
CA PRO A 131 11.53 -25.84 35.18
C PRO A 131 10.67 -26.04 36.45
N ALA A 132 10.26 -27.30 36.66
CA ALA A 132 9.93 -27.95 37.94
C ALA A 132 9.39 -27.07 39.10
N GLU A 133 8.10 -27.17 39.40
CA GLU A 133 7.67 -27.35 40.80
C GLU A 133 6.30 -28.04 40.88
N VAL A 134 6.31 -29.15 41.60
CA VAL A 134 5.15 -29.95 41.98
C VAL A 134 4.35 -29.24 43.07
N ALA A 135 3.03 -29.32 42.89
CA ALA A 135 2.03 -29.50 43.94
C ALA A 135 1.57 -28.27 44.76
N ASN A 136 0.26 -28.06 44.63
CA ASN A 136 -0.75 -27.97 45.69
C ASN A 136 -1.25 -26.56 46.08
N GLY A 137 -2.57 -26.44 46.21
CA GLY A 137 -3.19 -25.43 47.07
C GLY A 137 -4.37 -24.66 46.47
N GLU A 138 -5.56 -25.17 46.78
CA GLU A 138 -6.89 -24.54 46.73
C GLU A 138 -6.95 -23.07 47.19
N GLY A 139 -7.92 -22.29 46.70
CA GLY A 139 -8.31 -21.04 47.36
C GLY A 139 -9.14 -20.03 46.56
N THR A 140 -10.46 -20.24 46.54
CA THR A 140 -11.58 -19.29 46.41
C THR A 140 -11.32 -17.77 46.43
N GLY A 141 -12.05 -17.05 45.55
CA GLY A 141 -12.33 -15.62 45.68
C GLY A 141 -13.29 -15.10 44.59
N ASP A 142 -14.57 -15.01 44.92
CA ASP A 142 -15.68 -14.43 44.15
C ASP A 142 -15.66 -12.89 44.20
N ALA A 143 -15.89 -12.21 43.06
CA ALA A 143 -16.42 -10.85 42.98
C ALA A 143 -16.86 -10.52 41.54
N SER A 144 -18.07 -9.96 41.46
CA SER A 144 -18.92 -9.74 40.30
C SER A 144 -18.76 -8.37 39.62
N GLU A 145 -19.30 -8.31 38.38
CA GLU A 145 -19.97 -7.19 37.69
C GLU A 145 -19.18 -6.11 36.90
N ASP A 146 -19.31 -6.25 35.56
CA ASP A 146 -19.91 -5.31 34.59
C ASP A 146 -19.04 -4.35 33.73
N SER A 147 -19.39 -4.35 32.43
CA SER A 147 -19.07 -3.40 31.32
C SER A 147 -17.62 -3.17 30.89
N ASP A 148 -17.23 -3.61 29.68
CA ASP A 148 -17.41 -2.87 28.43
C ASP A 148 -17.11 -3.78 27.23
N ALA A 149 -17.82 -3.57 26.12
CA ALA A 149 -17.66 -4.34 24.90
C ALA A 149 -16.44 -3.82 24.13
N GLU A 150 -15.32 -4.55 24.12
CA GLU A 150 -14.25 -4.33 23.14
C GLU A 150 -14.39 -5.33 22.00
N GLU A 151 -14.70 -4.78 20.82
CA GLU A 151 -14.83 -5.45 19.53
C GLU A 151 -13.56 -6.28 19.21
N PRO A 152 -13.70 -7.38 18.43
CA PRO A 152 -12.58 -8.25 18.13
C PRO A 152 -11.51 -7.47 17.37
N VAL A 153 -10.29 -7.47 17.91
CA VAL A 153 -9.12 -6.94 17.22
C VAL A 153 -8.74 -7.96 16.15
N GLU A 154 -9.34 -7.79 14.98
CA GLU A 154 -8.92 -8.45 13.73
C GLU A 154 -7.68 -7.74 13.20
N GLU A 155 -6.50 -8.30 13.40
CA GLU A 155 -5.29 -8.05 12.62
C GLU A 155 -4.47 -9.35 12.84
N ASP A 156 -4.03 -10.07 11.80
CA ASP A 156 -3.19 -9.55 10.74
C ASP A 156 -3.64 -9.90 9.32
N GLU A 157 -4.17 -8.88 8.65
CA GLU A 157 -4.35 -8.87 7.21
C GLU A 157 -2.98 -8.96 6.54
N GLU A 158 -2.76 -10.08 5.83
CA GLU A 158 -1.90 -10.22 4.66
C GLU A 158 -1.58 -8.84 4.04
N TYR A 159 -0.29 -8.51 3.84
CA TYR A 159 0.20 -7.27 3.20
C TYR A 159 -0.36 -7.11 1.77
N GLN A 160 -1.66 -6.94 1.66
CA GLN A 160 -2.34 -6.50 0.49
C GLN A 160 -1.99 -5.03 0.39
N SER A 161 -1.56 -4.63 -0.80
CA SER A 161 -1.45 -3.21 -1.08
C SER A 161 -2.78 -2.55 -0.71
N LYS A 162 -2.79 -1.36 -0.10
CA LYS A 162 -4.04 -0.63 0.22
C LYS A 162 -4.99 -0.55 -0.98
N TYR A 163 -4.45 -0.60 -2.19
CA TYR A 163 -5.22 -0.70 -3.43
C TYR A 163 -5.96 -2.04 -3.59
N GLN A 164 -5.34 -3.16 -3.23
CA GLN A 164 -5.95 -4.50 -3.22
C GLN A 164 -7.00 -4.60 -2.10
N GLN A 165 -6.70 -4.12 -0.89
CA GLN A 165 -7.68 -4.04 0.19
C GLN A 165 -8.88 -3.16 -0.22
N ALA A 166 -8.63 -2.03 -0.89
CA ALA A 166 -9.69 -1.19 -1.47
C ALA A 166 -10.52 -1.90 -2.53
N GLN A 167 -10.02 -2.96 -3.18
CA GLN A 167 -10.80 -3.73 -4.14
C GLN A 167 -11.61 -4.85 -3.48
N ALA A 168 -11.10 -5.43 -2.39
CA ALA A 168 -11.77 -6.47 -1.62
C ALA A 168 -12.94 -5.93 -0.77
N MET A 169 -12.84 -4.69 -0.26
CA MET A 169 -13.87 -4.10 0.59
C MET A 169 -15.23 -3.89 -0.11
N GLY A 170 -16.31 -4.10 0.65
CA GLY A 170 -17.66 -3.75 0.24
C GLY A 170 -17.87 -2.23 0.08
N THR A 171 -18.86 -1.83 -0.71
CA THR A 171 -19.12 -0.39 -0.98
C THR A 171 -19.42 0.43 0.28
N GLY A 172 -20.03 -0.18 1.30
CA GLY A 172 -20.28 0.47 2.59
C GLY A 172 -19.01 0.78 3.36
N ASP A 173 -18.09 -0.19 3.43
CA ASP A 173 -16.82 -0.03 4.17
C ASP A 173 -15.87 0.91 3.45
N LYS A 174 -15.88 0.90 2.11
CA LYS A 174 -15.21 1.94 1.30
C LYS A 174 -15.67 3.34 1.64
N ILE A 175 -16.97 3.56 1.89
CA ILE A 175 -17.49 4.88 2.26
C ILE A 175 -16.99 5.27 3.65
N LYS A 176 -17.03 4.35 4.63
CA LYS A 176 -16.50 4.60 5.98
C LYS A 176 -15.01 4.92 5.92
N MET A 177 -14.22 4.09 5.25
CA MET A 177 -12.79 4.26 5.09
C MET A 177 -12.44 5.52 4.29
N ALA A 178 -13.27 5.93 3.33
CA ALA A 178 -13.10 7.22 2.65
C ALA A 178 -13.26 8.43 3.59
N LEU A 179 -14.12 8.33 4.61
CA LEU A 179 -14.38 9.38 5.58
C LEU A 179 -13.35 9.47 6.71
N THR A 180 -12.74 8.35 7.10
CA THR A 180 -11.78 8.29 8.23
C THR A 180 -10.34 8.06 7.80
N GLY A 181 -10.14 7.49 6.61
CA GLY A 181 -8.86 7.00 6.15
C GLY A 181 -7.83 8.07 5.81
N ASP A 182 -6.57 7.64 5.78
CA ASP A 182 -5.40 8.47 5.52
C ASP A 182 -5.29 8.92 4.05
N LYS A 183 -4.26 9.72 3.79
CA LYS A 183 -3.95 10.25 2.44
C LYS A 183 -3.95 9.20 1.34
N GLU A 184 -3.44 8.00 1.62
CA GLU A 184 -3.36 6.92 0.63
C GLU A 184 -4.74 6.37 0.28
N TRP A 185 -5.57 6.09 1.28
CA TRP A 185 -6.97 5.68 1.10
C TRP A 185 -7.75 6.70 0.27
N ARG A 186 -7.59 8.00 0.58
CA ARG A 186 -8.26 9.08 -0.16
C ARG A 186 -7.80 9.17 -1.61
N SER A 187 -6.51 8.97 -1.89
CA SER A 187 -5.97 8.94 -3.26
C SER A 187 -6.52 7.77 -4.08
N ILE A 188 -6.71 6.61 -3.44
CA ILE A 188 -7.29 5.42 -4.06
C ILE A 188 -8.78 5.63 -4.34
N PHE A 189 -9.55 6.00 -3.32
CA PHE A 189 -11.01 6.14 -3.42
C PHE A 189 -11.47 7.31 -4.30
N LEU A 190 -10.64 8.32 -4.51
CA LEU A 190 -10.93 9.38 -5.49
C LEU A 190 -11.03 8.84 -6.93
N LYS A 191 -10.35 7.73 -7.22
CA LYS A 191 -10.35 7.04 -8.53
C LYS A 191 -11.29 5.84 -8.58
N ASP A 192 -12.05 5.58 -7.52
CA ASP A 192 -12.98 4.45 -7.45
C ASP A 192 -14.11 4.61 -8.50
N ALA A 193 -14.62 3.49 -9.01
CA ALA A 193 -15.71 3.47 -9.97
C ALA A 193 -17.04 3.96 -9.36
N ASN A 194 -17.23 3.79 -8.06
CA ASN A 194 -18.45 4.20 -7.38
C ASN A 194 -18.41 5.69 -6.99
N LYS A 195 -19.35 6.45 -7.57
CA LYS A 195 -19.47 7.90 -7.34
C LYS A 195 -19.73 8.27 -5.88
N LEU A 196 -20.40 7.40 -5.12
CA LEU A 196 -20.69 7.65 -3.70
C LEU A 196 -19.42 7.59 -2.86
N VAL A 197 -18.55 6.61 -3.12
CA VAL A 197 -17.25 6.45 -2.45
C VAL A 197 -16.37 7.69 -2.69
N SER A 198 -16.21 8.10 -3.95
CA SER A 198 -15.40 9.29 -4.25
C SER A 198 -16.00 10.59 -3.71
N SER A 199 -17.33 10.68 -3.58
CA SER A 199 -17.99 11.83 -2.94
C SER A 199 -17.77 11.87 -1.42
N ALA A 200 -17.63 10.70 -0.78
CA ALA A 200 -17.34 10.59 0.64
C ALA A 200 -15.91 11.06 0.97
N VAL A 201 -14.94 10.78 0.10
CA VAL A 201 -13.55 11.27 0.25
C VAL A 201 -13.50 12.79 0.42
N ILE A 202 -14.28 13.53 -0.35
CA ILE A 202 -14.31 15.00 -0.29
C ILE A 202 -14.92 15.50 1.03
N LYS A 203 -15.80 14.73 1.67
CA LYS A 203 -16.40 15.09 2.96
C LYS A 203 -15.49 14.78 4.15
N ASN A 204 -14.34 14.12 3.93
CA ASN A 204 -13.41 13.79 4.99
C ASN A 204 -12.78 15.07 5.60
N PRO A 205 -12.81 15.25 6.93
CA PRO A 205 -12.28 16.45 7.59
C PRO A 205 -10.76 16.62 7.46
N ARG A 206 -10.03 15.55 7.14
CA ARG A 206 -8.57 15.56 6.93
C ARG A 206 -8.18 15.93 5.48
N MET A 207 -9.14 16.31 4.63
CA MET A 207 -8.86 16.77 3.27
C MET A 207 -8.05 18.06 3.26
N THR A 208 -6.90 18.02 2.58
CA THR A 208 -6.02 19.19 2.44
C THR A 208 -6.27 19.94 1.13
N ASP A 209 -5.98 21.24 1.14
CA ASP A 209 -6.07 22.11 -0.04
C ASP A 209 -5.24 21.60 -1.23
N ALA A 210 -4.06 21.03 -0.97
CA ALA A 210 -3.16 20.51 -2.01
C ALA A 210 -3.76 19.31 -2.74
N GLU A 211 -4.48 18.45 -2.02
CA GLU A 211 -5.18 17.30 -2.61
C GLU A 211 -6.37 17.78 -3.43
N VAL A 212 -7.17 18.71 -2.89
CA VAL A 212 -8.31 19.32 -3.60
C VAL A 212 -7.86 20.00 -4.90
N LEU A 213 -6.73 20.70 -4.88
CA LEU A 213 -6.14 21.31 -6.07
C LEU A 213 -5.75 20.25 -7.11
N THR A 214 -5.16 19.13 -6.68
CA THR A 214 -4.88 17.99 -7.56
C THR A 214 -6.16 17.43 -8.17
N VAL A 215 -7.22 17.29 -7.38
CA VAL A 215 -8.55 16.83 -7.83
C VAL A 215 -9.12 17.77 -8.89
N CYS A 216 -9.06 19.08 -8.67
CA CYS A 216 -9.62 20.09 -9.59
C CYS A 216 -8.89 20.13 -10.94
N LYS A 217 -7.57 19.92 -10.93
CA LYS A 217 -6.73 19.86 -12.14
C LYS A 217 -6.90 18.55 -12.89
N SER A 218 -7.12 17.46 -12.16
CA SER A 218 -7.36 16.16 -12.78
C SER A 218 -8.74 16.10 -13.42
N THR A 219 -8.84 15.37 -14.53
CA THR A 219 -10.11 15.06 -15.18
C THR A 219 -10.80 13.92 -14.43
N VAL A 220 -11.21 14.15 -13.18
CA VAL A 220 -11.98 13.15 -12.43
C VAL A 220 -13.35 13.01 -13.09
N GLN A 221 -13.82 11.77 -13.30
CA GLN A 221 -15.07 11.48 -14.01
C GLN A 221 -16.35 11.76 -13.19
N ASN A 222 -16.24 12.44 -12.04
CA ASN A 222 -17.36 12.62 -11.11
C ASN A 222 -17.74 14.09 -10.91
N ASP A 223 -18.83 14.48 -11.55
CA ASP A 223 -19.40 15.83 -11.50
C ASP A 223 -19.92 16.22 -10.08
N GLU A 224 -20.23 15.25 -9.21
CA GLU A 224 -20.65 15.52 -7.83
C GLU A 224 -19.51 16.05 -6.96
N ILE A 225 -18.29 15.54 -7.16
CA ILE A 225 -17.10 15.99 -6.42
C ILE A 225 -16.86 17.47 -6.68
N ILE A 226 -16.89 17.90 -7.94
CA ILE A 226 -16.68 19.29 -8.31
C ILE A 226 -17.79 20.18 -7.73
N ARG A 227 -19.04 19.71 -7.71
CA ARG A 227 -20.16 20.43 -7.06
C ARG A 227 -19.95 20.61 -5.55
N LEU A 228 -19.52 19.56 -4.84
CA LEU A 228 -19.20 19.64 -3.42
C LEU A 228 -18.05 20.61 -3.16
N ILE A 229 -17.02 20.61 -4.01
CA ILE A 229 -15.90 21.55 -3.90
C ILE A 229 -16.37 22.99 -4.10
N CYS A 230 -17.27 23.24 -5.07
CA CYS A 230 -17.84 24.57 -5.32
C CYS A 230 -18.72 25.11 -4.18
N ALA A 231 -19.30 24.21 -3.36
CA ALA A 231 -20.14 24.56 -2.22
C ALA A 231 -19.33 24.93 -0.97
N ASN A 232 -18.11 24.38 -0.82
CA ASN A 232 -17.27 24.63 0.33
C ASN A 232 -16.60 26.01 0.27
N LYS A 233 -16.88 26.86 1.26
CA LYS A 233 -16.36 28.23 1.31
C LYS A 233 -14.86 28.28 1.61
N GLU A 234 -14.31 27.34 2.35
CA GLU A 234 -12.88 27.35 2.73
C GLU A 234 -12.01 27.12 1.50
N TRP A 235 -12.31 26.10 0.69
CA TRP A 235 -11.56 25.84 -0.54
C TRP A 235 -11.71 26.96 -1.58
N VAL A 236 -12.90 27.57 -1.67
CA VAL A 236 -13.16 28.68 -2.59
C VAL A 236 -12.38 29.95 -2.20
N LYS A 237 -11.97 30.15 -0.94
CA LYS A 237 -11.08 31.28 -0.57
C LYS A 237 -9.72 31.18 -1.26
N ASN A 238 -9.23 29.96 -1.49
CA ASN A 238 -7.96 29.73 -2.16
C ASN A 238 -8.03 30.10 -3.65
N TYR A 239 -7.19 31.04 -4.07
CA TYR A 239 -7.14 31.54 -5.45
C TYR A 239 -6.84 30.43 -6.46
N GLN A 240 -5.92 29.51 -6.13
CA GLN A 240 -5.49 28.46 -7.04
C GLN A 240 -6.60 27.43 -7.30
N ILE A 241 -7.40 27.14 -6.27
CA ILE A 241 -8.57 26.25 -6.40
C ILE A 241 -9.62 26.92 -7.29
N ARG A 242 -9.93 28.21 -7.08
CA ARG A 242 -10.87 28.94 -7.95
C ARG A 242 -10.43 28.92 -9.41
N LYS A 243 -9.15 29.17 -9.68
CA LYS A 243 -8.58 29.10 -11.03
C LYS A 243 -8.75 27.70 -11.63
N ALA A 244 -8.37 26.66 -10.91
CA ALA A 244 -8.47 25.27 -11.39
C ALA A 244 -9.94 24.86 -11.66
N LEU A 245 -10.88 25.31 -10.83
CA LEU A 245 -12.31 25.06 -11.04
C LEU A 245 -12.81 25.73 -12.33
N VAL A 246 -12.39 26.96 -12.64
CA VAL A 246 -12.80 27.64 -13.89
C VAL A 246 -12.20 26.98 -15.13
N GLU A 247 -10.99 26.41 -15.01
CA GLU A 247 -10.35 25.66 -16.09
C GLU A 247 -11.01 24.29 -16.34
N ASN A 248 -11.74 23.74 -15.37
CA ASN A 248 -12.35 22.43 -15.49
C ASN A 248 -13.73 22.47 -16.18
N HIS A 249 -13.86 21.72 -17.28
CA HIS A 249 -15.09 21.57 -18.06
C HIS A 249 -16.29 20.95 -17.30
N LYS A 250 -16.05 20.28 -16.16
CA LYS A 250 -17.10 19.68 -15.33
C LYS A 250 -17.66 20.63 -14.27
N THR A 251 -17.08 21.81 -14.13
CA THR A 251 -17.57 22.81 -13.17
C THR A 251 -18.92 23.35 -13.62
N PRO A 252 -19.94 23.38 -12.73
CA PRO A 252 -21.23 23.98 -13.05
C PRO A 252 -21.05 25.42 -13.53
N LEU A 253 -21.64 25.74 -14.68
CA LEU A 253 -21.53 27.06 -15.32
C LEU A 253 -21.81 28.24 -14.36
N PRO A 254 -22.85 28.19 -13.50
CA PRO A 254 -23.11 29.29 -12.56
C PRO A 254 -21.96 29.53 -11.57
N ALA A 255 -21.34 28.46 -11.06
CA ALA A 255 -20.22 28.55 -10.14
C ALA A 255 -18.96 29.09 -10.85
N ALA A 256 -18.70 28.60 -12.06
CA ALA A 256 -17.56 29.05 -12.86
C ALA A 256 -17.64 30.55 -13.18
N LEU A 257 -18.81 31.06 -13.58
CA LEU A 257 -19.01 32.49 -13.85
C LEU A 257 -18.80 33.35 -12.60
N ARG A 258 -19.27 32.89 -11.43
CA ARG A 258 -19.03 33.56 -10.16
C ARG A 258 -17.53 33.65 -9.86
N PHE A 259 -16.79 32.55 -9.99
CA PHE A 259 -15.36 32.53 -9.71
C PHE A 259 -14.56 33.33 -10.73
N LEU A 260 -14.95 33.33 -12.01
CA LEU A 260 -14.33 34.08 -13.08
C LEU A 260 -14.24 35.58 -12.76
N SER A 261 -15.31 36.16 -12.18
CA SER A 261 -15.33 37.58 -11.79
C SER A 261 -14.27 37.95 -10.74
N THR A 262 -13.78 36.97 -9.97
CA THR A 262 -12.78 37.16 -8.91
C THR A 262 -11.33 36.95 -9.38
N LEU A 263 -11.12 36.56 -10.64
CA LEU A 263 -9.78 36.27 -11.17
C LEU A 263 -9.05 37.54 -11.64
N GLY A 264 -7.71 37.47 -11.60
CA GLY A 264 -6.81 38.51 -12.07
C GLY A 264 -6.74 38.60 -13.59
N GLU A 265 -6.28 39.74 -14.11
CA GLU A 265 -6.24 40.02 -15.55
C GLU A 265 -5.37 39.04 -16.35
N LYS A 266 -4.24 38.60 -15.79
CA LYS A 266 -3.35 37.63 -16.43
C LYS A 266 -4.06 36.30 -16.70
N ASP A 267 -4.79 35.79 -15.70
CA ASP A 267 -5.52 34.53 -15.81
C ASP A 267 -6.75 34.66 -16.70
N LEU A 268 -7.46 35.79 -16.64
CA LEU A 268 -8.56 36.07 -17.57
C LEU A 268 -8.07 36.08 -19.03
N ALA A 269 -6.90 36.66 -19.31
CA ALA A 269 -6.30 36.67 -20.64
C ALA A 269 -5.91 35.28 -21.13
N PHE A 270 -5.46 34.41 -20.22
CA PHE A 270 -5.21 33.01 -20.51
C PHE A 270 -6.51 32.26 -20.84
N LEU A 271 -7.52 32.37 -19.96
CA LEU A 271 -8.83 31.73 -20.16
C LEU A 271 -9.51 32.18 -21.46
N ALA A 272 -9.43 33.45 -21.82
CA ALA A 272 -9.99 33.99 -23.05
C ALA A 272 -9.43 33.35 -24.35
N LYS A 273 -8.21 32.79 -24.30
CA LYS A 273 -7.50 32.16 -25.43
C LYS A 273 -7.59 30.63 -25.41
N SER A 274 -7.81 30.05 -24.23
CA SER A 274 -7.81 28.60 -24.03
C SER A 274 -8.99 27.92 -24.72
N LYS A 275 -8.70 26.86 -25.49
CA LYS A 275 -9.71 26.02 -26.18
C LYS A 275 -10.27 24.90 -25.29
N ASN A 276 -9.63 24.65 -24.15
CA ASN A 276 -9.97 23.55 -23.24
C ASN A 276 -11.15 23.87 -22.29
N ILE A 277 -11.67 25.10 -22.34
CA ILE A 277 -12.76 25.57 -21.47
C ILE A 277 -14.04 25.83 -22.27
N SER A 278 -15.17 25.90 -21.57
CA SER A 278 -16.47 26.24 -22.18
C SER A 278 -16.40 27.59 -22.91
N SER A 279 -16.95 27.63 -24.13
CA SER A 279 -16.99 28.82 -24.99
C SER A 279 -17.67 30.02 -24.32
N VAL A 280 -18.63 29.76 -23.44
CA VAL A 280 -19.35 30.77 -22.65
C VAL A 280 -18.39 31.44 -21.66
N ILE A 281 -17.56 30.66 -20.96
CA ILE A 281 -16.58 31.15 -19.99
C ILE A 281 -15.49 31.97 -20.72
N ALA A 282 -14.99 31.48 -21.85
CA ALA A 282 -14.00 32.20 -22.66
C ALA A 282 -14.54 33.56 -23.16
N THR A 283 -15.81 33.61 -23.56
CA THR A 283 -16.46 34.84 -24.02
C THR A 283 -16.67 35.83 -22.87
N GLN A 284 -17.10 35.36 -21.71
CA GLN A 284 -17.20 36.21 -20.52
C GLN A 284 -15.84 36.71 -20.03
N ALA A 285 -14.79 35.88 -20.09
CA ALA A 285 -13.44 36.29 -19.74
C ALA A 285 -12.96 37.43 -20.64
N ARG A 286 -13.21 37.36 -21.96
CA ARG A 286 -12.93 38.45 -22.92
C ARG A 286 -13.65 39.74 -22.56
N ARG A 287 -14.94 39.66 -22.21
CA ARG A 287 -15.74 40.83 -21.81
C ARG A 287 -15.18 41.49 -20.55
N LEU A 288 -14.85 40.71 -19.53
CA LEU A 288 -14.29 41.22 -18.28
C LEU A 288 -12.91 41.87 -18.48
N LEU A 289 -12.08 41.33 -19.39
CA LEU A 289 -10.79 41.94 -19.74
C LEU A 289 -10.94 43.31 -20.41
N LEU A 290 -11.92 43.47 -21.30
CA LEU A 290 -12.18 44.76 -21.95
C LEU A 290 -12.63 45.80 -20.93
N ASN A 291 -13.50 45.42 -20.01
CA ASN A 291 -14.01 46.31 -18.95
C ASN A 291 -12.94 46.72 -17.94
N LYS A 292 -11.90 45.91 -17.70
CA LYS A 292 -10.79 46.26 -16.79
C LYS A 292 -9.71 47.12 -17.44
N LYS A 293 -9.63 47.12 -18.77
CA LYS A 293 -8.66 47.92 -19.54
C LYS A 293 -9.17 49.32 -19.88
N THR A 294 -10.45 49.56 -19.69
CA THR A 294 -11.10 50.87 -19.85
C THR A 294 -11.08 51.57 -18.50
#